data_AF-A0A2I8AAD4-F1
#
_entry.id   AF-A0A2I8AAD4-F1
#
_cell.length_a   1.000
_cell.length_b   1.000
_cell.length_c   1.000
_cell.angle_alpha   90.00
_cell.angle_beta   90.00
_cell.angle_gamma   90.00
#
_symmetry.space_group_name_H-M   'P 1'
#
loop_
_entity.id
_entity.type
_entity.pdbx_description
1 polymer ?
#
loop_
_entity_poly.entity_id
_entity_poly.type
_entity_poly.pdbx_seq_one_letter_code
_entity_poly.pdbx_strand_id
1 'polypeptide(L)'
;MLKPELQAKFLQHLSNRKNREEEGFTLIELLVVVIIIGVLAAIALPSLLGQVNKAKQSEARNYVGTVNRSQQAYYLEYQKFATNLDELQVGIKTQSENYNYVIAGGGTNAAQFKGAAYKTALKSYYGLVGTTQGNSATSEALTLAIACETAGPGTSVTTVTTFSTGCETGFVSLAR
;
A
#
# COMPACT_ATOMS: atom_id res chain seq x y z
N MET A 1 -17.87 -2.53 77.47
CA MET A 1 -18.22 -1.09 77.39
C MET A 1 -17.08 -0.35 76.71
N LEU A 2 -17.27 0.07 75.46
CA LEU A 2 -16.26 0.85 74.71
C LEU A 2 -16.36 2.32 75.14
N LYS A 3 -15.21 2.94 75.40
CA LYS A 3 -15.14 4.33 75.89
C LYS A 3 -15.67 5.31 74.83
N PRO A 4 -16.57 6.25 75.18
CA PRO A 4 -17.19 7.20 74.25
C PRO A 4 -16.19 8.10 73.51
N GLU A 5 -14.97 8.25 74.03
CA GLU A 5 -13.92 9.05 73.38
C GLU A 5 -13.37 8.43 72.08
N LEU A 6 -13.41 7.10 71.95
CA LEU A 6 -12.97 6.43 70.72
C LEU A 6 -13.95 6.68 69.58
N GLN A 7 -15.24 6.70 69.89
CA GLN A 7 -16.30 7.01 68.91
C GLN A 7 -16.19 8.46 68.44
N ALA A 8 -15.91 9.40 69.35
CA ALA A 8 -15.72 10.81 69.00
C ALA A 8 -14.51 11.02 68.07
N LYS A 9 -13.34 10.42 68.36
CA LYS A 9 -12.15 10.51 67.49
C LYS A 9 -12.36 9.85 66.12
N PHE A 10 -13.09 8.75 66.05
CA PHE A 10 -13.38 8.07 64.78
C PHE A 10 -14.31 8.91 63.88
N LEU A 11 -15.33 9.53 64.48
CA LEU A 11 -16.24 10.45 63.78
C LEU A 11 -15.52 11.72 63.30
N GLN A 12 -14.59 12.25 64.10
CA GLN A 12 -13.79 13.42 63.72
C GLN A 12 -12.83 13.12 62.54
N HIS A 13 -12.27 11.90 62.47
CA HIS A 13 -11.46 11.48 61.34
C HIS A 13 -12.25 11.28 60.04
N LEU A 14 -13.52 10.87 60.13
CA LEU A 14 -14.42 10.81 58.96
C LEU A 14 -14.84 12.21 58.49
N SER A 15 -15.10 13.13 59.42
CA SER A 15 -15.44 14.52 59.08
C SER A 15 -14.29 15.26 58.38
N ASN A 16 -13.03 14.95 58.73
CA ASN A 16 -11.86 15.60 58.13
C ASN A 16 -11.46 15.04 56.75
N ARG A 17 -12.05 13.92 56.30
CA ARG A 17 -11.88 13.41 54.92
C ARG A 17 -12.82 14.08 53.92
N LYS A 18 -13.90 14.73 54.37
CA LYS A 18 -14.93 15.33 53.50
C LYS A 18 -14.48 16.66 52.85
N ASN A 19 -13.36 17.23 53.30
CA ASN A 19 -12.73 18.43 52.76
C ASN A 19 -11.48 18.13 51.90
N ARG A 20 -11.39 16.94 51.31
CA ARG A 20 -10.59 16.82 50.08
C ARG A 20 -11.52 17.23 48.96
N GLU A 21 -11.36 18.46 48.52
CA GLU A 21 -12.03 19.01 47.34
C GLU A 21 -11.78 18.03 46.18
N GLU A 22 -12.77 17.21 45.86
CA GLU A 22 -12.80 16.50 44.59
C GLU A 22 -13.06 17.57 43.53
N GLU A 23 -11.99 18.22 43.07
CA GLU A 23 -12.02 19.15 41.95
C GLU A 23 -12.47 18.36 40.71
N GLY A 24 -13.74 18.51 40.33
CA GLY A 24 -14.27 17.97 39.10
C GLY A 24 -13.75 18.75 37.90
N PHE A 25 -13.48 18.05 36.79
CA PHE A 25 -13.17 18.70 35.51
C PHE A 25 -14.25 19.71 35.14
N THR A 26 -13.85 20.93 34.80
CA THR A 26 -14.79 21.94 34.34
C THR A 26 -15.21 21.67 32.89
N LEU A 27 -16.45 22.05 32.54
CA LEU A 27 -16.93 21.94 31.15
C LEU A 27 -16.07 22.76 30.18
N ILE A 28 -15.50 23.87 30.64
CA ILE A 28 -14.65 24.74 29.82
C ILE A 28 -13.29 24.10 29.53
N GLU A 29 -12.70 23.37 30.49
CA GLU A 29 -11.46 22.61 30.26
C GLU A 29 -11.66 21.53 29.20
N LEU A 30 -12.75 20.78 29.30
CA LEU A 30 -13.08 19.78 28.29
C LEU A 30 -13.35 20.40 26.91
N LEU A 31 -14.00 21.57 26.88
CA LEU A 31 -14.29 22.29 25.65
C LEU A 31 -13.01 22.76 24.94
N VAL A 32 -12.05 23.32 25.66
CA VAL A 32 -10.77 23.74 25.08
C VAL A 32 -9.98 22.54 24.55
N VAL A 33 -9.99 21.41 25.25
CA VAL A 33 -9.28 20.19 24.82
C VAL A 33 -9.84 19.64 23.51
N VAL A 34 -11.17 19.52 23.38
CA VAL A 34 -11.76 19.01 22.13
C VAL A 34 -11.55 19.98 20.97
N ILE A 35 -11.48 21.29 21.23
CA ILE A 35 -11.12 22.29 20.20
C ILE A 35 -9.69 22.06 19.72
N ILE A 36 -8.72 21.89 20.63
CA ILE A 36 -7.32 21.65 20.26
C ILE A 36 -7.19 20.34 19.46
N ILE A 37 -7.80 19.24 19.94
CA ILE A 37 -7.79 17.96 19.22
C ILE A 37 -8.46 18.09 17.85
N GLY A 38 -9.56 18.85 17.75
CA GLY A 38 -10.26 19.11 16.49
C GLY A 38 -9.37 19.81 15.45
N VAL A 39 -8.62 20.83 15.86
CA VAL A 39 -7.68 21.54 14.98
C VAL A 39 -6.54 20.61 14.52
N LEU A 40 -5.97 19.83 15.43
CA LEU A 40 -4.91 18.87 15.09
C LEU A 40 -5.41 17.79 14.14
N ALA A 41 -6.60 17.24 14.38
CA ALA A 41 -7.21 16.23 13.53
C ALA A 41 -7.48 16.75 12.11
N ALA A 42 -7.97 17.99 11.97
CA ALA A 42 -8.24 18.61 10.67
C ALA A 42 -6.98 18.69 9.79
N ILE A 43 -5.81 18.97 10.38
CA ILE A 43 -4.53 19.05 9.66
C ILE A 43 -3.96 17.65 9.41
N ALA A 44 -4.07 16.73 10.37
CA ALA A 44 -3.43 15.42 10.30
C ALA A 44 -4.16 14.41 9.39
N LEU A 45 -5.49 14.44 9.35
CA LEU A 45 -6.31 13.49 8.61
C LEU A 45 -6.00 13.39 7.10
N PRO A 46 -5.87 14.48 6.32
CA PRO A 46 -5.56 14.36 4.89
C PRO A 46 -4.20 13.69 4.64
N SER A 47 -3.20 13.99 5.48
CA SER A 47 -1.88 13.35 5.41
C SER A 47 -1.95 11.85 5.71
N LEU A 48 -2.71 11.47 6.75
CA LEU A 48 -2.92 10.07 7.12
C LEU A 48 -3.58 9.26 6.00
N LEU A 49 -4.65 9.79 5.39
CA LEU A 49 -5.33 9.12 4.28
C LEU A 49 -4.41 8.92 3.07
N GLY A 50 -3.54 9.89 2.77
CA GLY A 50 -2.52 9.77 1.74
C GLY A 50 -1.51 8.66 2.05
N GLN A 51 -1.07 8.53 3.30
CA GLN A 51 -0.16 7.46 3.73
C GLN A 51 -0.79 6.08 3.65
N VAL A 52 -2.06 5.93 4.05
CA VAL A 52 -2.81 4.68 3.91
C VAL A 52 -2.91 4.26 2.44
N ASN A 53 -3.15 5.20 1.53
CA ASN A 53 -3.20 4.91 0.10
C ASN A 53 -1.83 4.48 -0.46
N LYS A 54 -0.73 5.09 0.00
CA LYS A 54 0.63 4.68 -0.35
C LYS A 54 0.96 3.27 0.17
N ALA A 55 0.54 2.96 1.39
CA ALA A 55 0.71 1.62 1.97
C ALA A 55 -0.02 0.57 1.14
N LYS A 56 -1.28 0.83 0.74
CA LYS A 56 -2.05 -0.05 -0.16
C LYS A 56 -1.37 -0.22 -1.53
N GLN A 57 -0.83 0.86 -2.09
CA GLN A 57 -0.11 0.85 -3.38
C GLN A 57 1.22 0.07 -3.34
N SER A 58 1.85 -0.06 -2.17
CA SER A 58 3.14 -0.75 -2.04
C SER A 58 3.07 -2.23 -2.43
N GLU A 59 1.93 -2.89 -2.22
CA GLU A 59 1.69 -4.28 -2.62
C GLU A 59 1.85 -4.45 -4.13
N ALA A 60 1.05 -3.72 -4.92
CA ALA A 60 1.07 -3.79 -6.37
C ALA A 60 2.44 -3.38 -6.95
N ARG A 61 3.06 -2.34 -6.39
CA ARG A 61 4.41 -1.90 -6.78
C ARG A 61 5.45 -3.01 -6.59
N ASN A 62 5.41 -3.71 -5.46
CA ASN A 62 6.33 -4.81 -5.18
C ASN A 62 6.07 -6.01 -6.11
N TYR A 63 4.81 -6.34 -6.35
CA TYR A 63 4.43 -7.45 -7.24
C TYR A 63 4.89 -7.24 -8.67
N VAL A 64 4.84 -6.02 -9.19
CA VAL A 64 5.39 -5.70 -10.51
C VAL A 64 6.87 -6.06 -10.60
N GLY A 65 7.67 -5.69 -9.61
CA GLY A 65 9.09 -6.03 -9.57
C GLY A 65 9.33 -7.54 -9.46
N THR A 66 8.56 -8.24 -8.63
CA THR A 66 8.66 -9.69 -8.47
C THR A 66 8.30 -10.42 -9.76
N VAL A 67 7.15 -10.11 -10.36
CA VAL A 67 6.70 -10.75 -11.60
C VAL A 67 7.65 -10.43 -12.76
N ASN A 68 8.18 -9.21 -12.86
CA ASN A 68 9.17 -8.88 -13.89
C ASN A 68 10.43 -9.75 -13.80
N ARG A 69 10.94 -10.01 -12.60
CA ARG A 69 12.10 -10.90 -12.40
C ARG A 69 11.75 -12.35 -12.69
N SER A 70 10.59 -12.81 -12.24
CA SER A 70 10.12 -14.18 -12.48
C SER A 70 9.87 -14.44 -13.96
N GLN A 71 9.32 -13.49 -14.71
CA GLN A 71 9.15 -13.58 -16.16
C GLN A 71 10.49 -13.68 -16.90
N GLN A 72 11.50 -12.91 -16.48
CA GLN A 72 12.85 -13.03 -17.05
C GLN A 72 13.46 -14.40 -16.76
N ALA A 73 13.35 -14.90 -15.52
CA ALA A 73 13.83 -16.23 -15.16
C ALA A 73 13.10 -17.34 -15.94
N TYR A 74 11.78 -17.23 -16.06
CA TYR A 74 10.95 -18.17 -16.82
C TYR A 74 11.33 -18.19 -18.32
N TYR A 75 11.64 -17.04 -18.90
CA TYR A 75 12.14 -16.96 -20.27
C TYR A 75 13.51 -17.63 -20.43
N LEU A 76 14.43 -17.45 -19.47
CA LEU A 76 15.74 -18.11 -19.52
C LEU A 76 15.60 -19.64 -19.53
N GLU A 77 14.62 -20.18 -18.80
CA GLU A 77 14.39 -21.63 -18.70
C GLU A 77 13.63 -22.20 -19.91
N TYR A 78 12.56 -21.52 -20.36
CA TYR A 78 11.61 -22.06 -21.33
C TYR A 78 11.61 -21.37 -22.70
N GLN A 79 12.39 -20.30 -22.88
CA GLN A 79 12.41 -19.46 -24.09
C GLN A 79 11.03 -18.90 -24.47
N LYS A 80 10.18 -18.71 -23.46
CA LYS A 80 8.86 -18.07 -23.55
C LYS A 80 8.54 -17.40 -22.22
N PHE A 81 7.73 -16.37 -22.25
CA PHE A 81 7.11 -15.75 -21.08
C PHE A 81 5.83 -16.48 -20.70
N ALA A 82 5.57 -16.52 -19.40
CA ALA A 82 4.37 -17.11 -18.86
C ALA A 82 3.13 -16.31 -19.26
N THR A 83 2.02 -17.01 -19.52
CA THR A 83 0.74 -16.41 -19.94
C THR A 83 -0.20 -16.12 -18.77
N ASN A 84 0.07 -16.70 -17.61
CA ASN A 84 -0.72 -16.56 -16.39
C ASN A 84 0.20 -16.58 -15.15
N LEU A 85 -0.34 -16.20 -13.99
CA LEU A 85 0.44 -16.12 -12.75
C LEU A 85 0.79 -17.49 -12.15
N ASP A 86 -0.04 -18.50 -12.41
CA ASP A 86 0.15 -19.83 -11.85
C ASP A 86 1.39 -20.52 -12.43
N GLU A 87 1.70 -20.27 -13.71
CA GLU A 87 2.94 -20.70 -14.37
C GLU A 87 4.22 -20.16 -13.70
N LEU A 88 4.16 -18.99 -13.08
CA LEU A 88 5.32 -18.38 -12.43
C LEU A 88 5.55 -18.87 -11.00
N GLN A 89 4.55 -19.48 -10.36
CA GLN A 89 4.62 -20.03 -9.00
C GLN A 89 5.14 -19.05 -7.93
N VAL A 90 4.89 -17.74 -8.10
CA VAL A 90 5.38 -16.68 -7.21
C VAL A 90 4.52 -16.42 -5.98
N GLY A 91 3.43 -17.18 -5.78
CA GLY A 91 2.53 -17.04 -4.64
C GLY A 91 1.70 -15.75 -4.63
N ILE A 92 1.60 -15.04 -5.75
CA ILE A 92 0.78 -13.84 -5.91
C ILE A 92 -0.64 -14.26 -6.30
N LYS A 93 -1.63 -13.86 -5.50
CA LYS A 93 -3.04 -14.08 -5.82
C LYS A 93 -3.46 -13.17 -6.97
N THR A 94 -4.39 -13.62 -7.81
CA THR A 94 -4.93 -12.81 -8.92
C THR A 94 -5.76 -11.61 -8.45
N GLN A 95 -6.15 -11.56 -7.18
CA GLN A 95 -6.91 -10.44 -6.62
C GLN A 95 -6.50 -10.17 -5.17
N SER A 96 -6.46 -8.90 -4.81
CA SER A 96 -6.40 -8.42 -3.43
C SER A 96 -7.59 -7.49 -3.16
N GLU A 97 -7.67 -6.92 -1.95
CA GLU A 97 -8.74 -5.96 -1.62
C GLU A 97 -8.71 -4.72 -2.52
N ASN A 98 -7.53 -4.35 -3.04
CA ASN A 98 -7.34 -3.08 -3.74
C ASN A 98 -7.01 -3.25 -5.24
N TYR A 99 -6.58 -4.44 -5.66
CA TYR A 99 -6.07 -4.68 -7.01
C TYR A 99 -6.58 -5.97 -7.64
N ASN A 100 -6.71 -5.93 -8.96
CA ASN A 100 -6.78 -7.10 -9.83
C ASN A 100 -5.43 -7.30 -10.52
N TYR A 101 -4.92 -8.53 -10.48
CA TYR A 101 -3.63 -8.93 -11.02
C TYR A 101 -3.80 -9.92 -12.17
N VAL A 102 -3.31 -9.53 -13.34
CA VAL A 102 -3.44 -10.33 -14.57
C VAL A 102 -2.15 -10.25 -15.37
N ILE A 103 -1.74 -11.36 -15.98
CA ILE A 103 -0.74 -11.34 -17.05
C ILE A 103 -1.47 -11.29 -18.39
N ALA A 104 -1.06 -10.36 -19.24
CA ALA A 104 -1.51 -10.25 -20.63
C ALA A 104 -0.33 -10.45 -21.57
N GLY A 105 -0.59 -11.00 -22.76
CA GLY A 105 0.48 -11.43 -23.66
C GLY A 105 1.09 -12.75 -23.21
N GLY A 106 2.42 -12.84 -23.22
CA GLY A 106 3.17 -14.07 -23.00
C GLY A 106 3.76 -14.65 -24.29
N GLY A 107 4.25 -15.88 -24.23
CA GLY A 107 4.91 -16.51 -25.38
C GLY A 107 6.30 -15.90 -25.63
N THR A 108 6.76 -15.83 -26.87
CA THR A 108 8.17 -15.53 -27.15
C THR A 108 8.53 -14.04 -27.10
N ASN A 109 7.56 -13.14 -27.24
CA ASN A 109 7.86 -11.72 -27.50
C ASN A 109 7.86 -10.85 -26.24
N ALA A 110 6.72 -10.80 -25.54
CA ALA A 110 6.54 -9.94 -24.38
C ALA A 110 5.40 -10.43 -23.49
N ALA A 111 5.53 -10.18 -22.19
CA ALA A 111 4.46 -10.31 -21.21
C ALA A 111 4.28 -9.02 -20.42
N GLN A 112 3.02 -8.66 -20.20
CA GLN A 112 2.65 -7.55 -19.34
C GLN A 112 2.00 -8.09 -18.08
N PHE A 113 2.53 -7.70 -16.92
CA PHE A 113 1.85 -7.89 -15.65
C PHE A 113 1.09 -6.63 -15.27
N LYS A 114 -0.22 -6.75 -15.03
CA LYS A 114 -1.11 -5.62 -14.72
C LYS A 114 -1.56 -5.73 -13.27
N GLY A 115 -1.37 -4.66 -12.50
CA GLY A 115 -2.01 -4.44 -11.21
C GLY A 115 -3.00 -3.28 -11.32
N ALA A 116 -4.23 -3.59 -11.72
CA ALA A 116 -5.30 -2.60 -11.91
C ALA A 116 -6.00 -2.32 -10.57
N ALA A 117 -6.01 -1.08 -10.13
CA ALA A 117 -6.68 -0.70 -8.89
C ALA A 117 -8.21 -0.77 -9.05
N TYR A 118 -8.93 -1.18 -8.01
CA TYR A 118 -10.40 -1.08 -7.96
C TYR A 118 -10.89 0.31 -7.57
N LYS A 119 -10.08 1.05 -6.82
CA LYS A 119 -10.43 2.36 -6.24
C LYS A 119 -9.71 3.46 -7.01
N THR A 120 -10.45 4.48 -7.44
CA THR A 120 -9.91 5.64 -8.16
C THR A 120 -8.95 6.49 -7.33
N ALA A 121 -8.93 6.33 -6.01
CA ALA A 121 -7.97 6.96 -5.11
C ALA A 121 -6.57 6.32 -5.12
N LEU A 122 -6.41 5.17 -5.79
CA LEU A 122 -5.14 4.45 -5.89
C LEU A 122 -4.59 4.54 -7.32
N LYS A 123 -3.27 4.56 -7.45
CA LYS A 123 -2.60 4.38 -8.75
C LYS A 123 -2.68 2.92 -9.18
N SER A 124 -2.71 2.71 -10.48
CA SER A 124 -2.54 1.38 -11.07
C SER A 124 -1.11 1.19 -11.57
N TYR A 125 -0.70 -0.06 -11.66
CA TYR A 125 0.68 -0.43 -11.97
C TYR A 125 0.72 -1.44 -13.11
N TYR A 126 1.78 -1.41 -13.91
CA TYR A 126 2.10 -2.53 -14.78
C TYR A 126 3.61 -2.74 -14.92
N GLY A 127 3.99 -3.98 -15.15
CA GLY A 127 5.31 -4.37 -15.61
C GLY A 127 5.23 -4.86 -17.04
N LEU A 128 6.23 -4.56 -17.86
CA LEU A 128 6.36 -5.11 -19.19
C LEU A 128 7.73 -5.77 -19.27
N VAL A 129 7.76 -7.04 -19.66
CA VAL A 129 8.98 -7.79 -19.94
C VAL A 129 8.93 -8.23 -21.39
N GLY A 130 10.05 -8.12 -22.09
CA GLY A 130 10.14 -8.60 -23.45
C GLY A 130 11.57 -8.83 -23.87
N THR A 131 11.73 -9.45 -25.03
CA THR A 131 13.05 -9.67 -25.63
C THR A 131 13.45 -8.48 -26.48
N THR A 132 14.69 -8.05 -26.35
CA THR A 132 15.38 -7.19 -27.31
C THR A 132 16.51 -7.98 -27.95
N GLN A 133 16.81 -7.68 -29.22
CA GLN A 133 18.02 -8.24 -29.82
C GLN A 133 19.24 -7.73 -29.03
N GLY A 134 20.06 -8.64 -28.54
CA GLY A 134 21.35 -8.33 -27.94
C GLY A 134 22.36 -7.98 -29.04
N ASN A 135 23.51 -8.66 -29.03
CA ASN A 135 24.51 -8.43 -30.08
C ASN A 135 23.99 -8.98 -31.43
N SER A 136 23.75 -8.09 -32.41
CA SER A 136 23.26 -8.49 -33.75
C SER A 136 24.19 -9.45 -34.49
N ALA A 137 25.43 -9.65 -34.02
CA ALA A 137 26.36 -10.65 -34.55
C ALA A 137 26.06 -12.09 -34.09
N THR A 138 25.42 -12.29 -32.92
CA THR A 138 25.15 -13.62 -32.35
C THR A 138 23.67 -13.99 -32.34
N SER A 139 22.77 -13.07 -32.71
CA SER A 139 21.31 -13.26 -32.66
C SER A 139 20.80 -13.69 -31.27
N GLU A 140 21.50 -13.29 -30.20
CA GLU A 140 21.11 -13.62 -28.83
C GLU A 140 19.99 -12.68 -28.36
N ALA A 141 18.90 -13.26 -27.85
CA ALA A 141 17.81 -12.50 -27.25
C ALA A 141 18.18 -12.13 -25.80
N LEU A 142 18.15 -10.84 -25.48
CA LEU A 142 18.25 -10.34 -24.11
C LEU A 142 16.86 -9.98 -23.61
N THR A 143 16.54 -10.29 -22.35
CA THR A 143 15.29 -9.85 -21.74
C THR A 143 15.47 -8.49 -21.06
N LEU A 144 14.58 -7.55 -21.35
CA LEU A 144 14.49 -6.27 -20.64
C LEU A 144 13.13 -6.16 -19.96
N ALA A 145 13.10 -5.47 -18.82
CA ALA A 145 11.89 -5.21 -18.08
C ALA A 145 11.76 -3.73 -17.73
N ILE A 146 10.53 -3.22 -17.82
CA ILE A 146 10.14 -1.90 -17.34
C ILE A 146 8.99 -2.06 -16.34
N ALA A 147 8.90 -1.12 -15.43
CA ALA A 147 7.85 -1.05 -14.43
C ALA A 147 7.29 0.36 -14.44
N CYS A 148 5.97 0.49 -14.47
CA CYS A 148 5.27 1.74 -14.72
C CYS A 148 4.09 1.89 -13.76
N GLU A 149 3.79 3.12 -13.39
CA GLU A 149 2.58 3.49 -12.65
C GLU A 149 1.78 4.56 -13.39
N THR A 150 0.48 4.64 -13.15
CA THR A 150 -0.34 5.74 -13.66
C THR A 150 0.16 7.08 -13.12
N ALA A 151 0.18 8.12 -13.96
CA ALA A 151 0.66 9.46 -13.57
C ALA A 151 -0.12 10.04 -12.37
N GLY A 152 -1.42 9.74 -12.29
CA GLY A 152 -2.28 10.04 -11.15
C GLY A 152 -3.07 8.81 -10.69
N PRO A 153 -3.84 8.94 -9.59
CA PRO A 153 -4.80 7.92 -9.17
C PRO A 153 -5.79 7.57 -10.29
N GLY A 154 -6.07 6.29 -10.46
CA GLY A 154 -6.88 5.79 -11.56
C GLY A 154 -6.82 4.27 -11.69
N THR A 155 -7.85 3.69 -12.29
CA THR A 155 -8.05 2.24 -12.41
C THR A 155 -7.57 1.68 -13.75
N SER A 156 -7.20 2.55 -14.69
CA SER A 156 -6.89 2.17 -16.06
C SER A 156 -5.48 1.58 -16.17
N VAL A 157 -5.39 0.38 -16.71
CA VAL A 157 -4.12 -0.22 -17.17
C VAL A 157 -4.31 -0.68 -18.61
N THR A 158 -3.64 -0.01 -19.54
CA THR A 158 -3.64 -0.38 -20.96
C THR A 158 -3.01 -1.76 -21.12
N THR A 159 -3.60 -2.59 -21.97
CA THR A 159 -2.96 -3.85 -22.34
C THR A 159 -1.92 -3.58 -23.42
N VAL A 160 -0.66 -3.87 -23.11
CA VAL A 160 0.48 -3.64 -24.00
C VAL A 160 1.09 -4.98 -24.36
N THR A 161 0.94 -5.40 -25.62
CA THR A 161 1.42 -6.72 -26.09
C THR A 161 2.72 -6.65 -26.88
N THR A 162 3.21 -5.44 -27.15
CA THR A 162 4.49 -5.18 -27.82
C THR A 162 5.48 -4.58 -26.84
N PHE A 163 6.69 -5.13 -26.78
CA PHE A 163 7.71 -4.60 -25.88
C PHE A 163 8.16 -3.19 -26.28
N SER A 164 8.15 -2.26 -25.33
CA SER A 164 8.73 -0.92 -25.44
C SER A 164 9.75 -0.70 -24.32
N THR A 165 10.78 0.10 -24.59
CA THR A 165 11.82 0.45 -23.61
C THR A 165 11.38 1.55 -22.62
N GLY A 166 10.13 2.00 -22.70
CA GLY A 166 9.57 3.05 -21.85
C GLY A 166 8.07 2.86 -21.60
N CYS A 167 7.55 3.61 -20.63
CA CYS A 167 6.13 3.60 -20.29
C CYS A 167 5.28 4.31 -21.35
N GLU A 168 4.03 3.86 -21.52
CA GLU A 168 3.08 4.52 -22.41
C GLU A 168 2.64 5.90 -21.90
N THR A 169 2.05 6.71 -22.77
CA THR A 169 1.49 8.01 -22.39
C THR A 169 0.47 7.86 -21.26
N GLY A 170 0.57 8.72 -20.24
CA GLY A 170 -0.25 8.63 -19.03
C GLY A 170 0.36 7.76 -17.92
N PHE A 171 1.52 7.15 -18.16
CA PHE A 171 2.27 6.40 -17.18
C PHE A 171 3.66 6.99 -16.94
N VAL A 172 4.19 6.73 -15.75
CA VAL A 172 5.51 7.17 -15.29
C VAL A 172 6.33 5.95 -14.92
N SER A 173 7.61 5.96 -15.28
CA SER A 173 8.54 4.87 -14.95
C SER A 173 8.78 4.79 -13.46
N LEU A 174 8.64 3.58 -12.92
CA LEU A 174 9.13 3.20 -11.61
C LEU A 174 10.63 2.96 -11.77
N ALA A 175 11.42 4.03 -11.67
CA ALA A 175 12.87 3.96 -11.79
C ALA A 175 13.45 2.82 -10.92
N ARG A 176 14.45 2.14 -11.48
CA ARG A 176 15.15 0.98 -10.91
C ARG A 176 15.95 1.36 -9.68
#